data_AF-A0A934BMV9-F1
#
_entry.id   AF-A0A934BMV9-F1
#
_cell.length_a   1.000
_cell.length_b   1.000
_cell.length_c   1.000
_cell.angle_alpha   90.00
_cell.angle_beta   90.00
_cell.angle_gamma   90.00
#
_symmetry.space_group_name_H-M   'P 1'
#
loop_
_entity.id
_entity.type
_entity.pdbx_description
1 polymer ?
#
loop_
_entity_poly.entity_id
_entity_poly.type
_entity_poly.pdbx_seq_one_letter_code
_entity_poly.pdbx_strand_id
1 'polypeptide(L)'
;MSNITAVLILGHGSPVKEANNTLVRVAESVRNRGGHAVVQPAFLQFAQPDFQGAVDILVKKGIRNIIVHPYFLYMGAHVTKDLPFEVETAKKKYPDLNIILVPHLGYHEKLVDVAVERIRSVRSSEFGVQSKKLKTNLPTPNSQLPTVAQHPIEAESFRLISEQLDESKFNSPELPIVKRLIHTTADFEYADLVRFGNNAIETGIDAISRGSDIITDVKMIEVGINKERLNKFGGAVRCFVADKDVAEFAKEAGITKTAAGMRKAFECGFSLTPNSKLQTPNSKIVAIGNAPTALLEIVKMIKTQNIKPAIVIGVPVGFVDAKESKEELMKLNVPYISIKGRKGGSTVAVAIVNALLIMAEEKL
;
A
#
# COMPACT_ATOMS: atom_id res chain seq x y z
N MET A 1 -10.78 34.09 40.47
CA MET A 1 -10.94 34.04 39.00
C MET A 1 -10.99 32.58 38.61
N SER A 2 -12.00 32.15 37.85
CA SER A 2 -12.12 30.78 37.36
C SER A 2 -10.83 30.36 36.66
N ASN A 3 -10.33 29.16 36.97
CA ASN A 3 -9.09 28.62 36.43
C ASN A 3 -9.32 28.25 34.95
N ILE A 4 -9.23 29.23 34.05
CA ILE A 4 -9.53 29.04 32.63
C ILE A 4 -8.42 28.21 31.99
N THR A 5 -8.80 27.11 31.33
CA THR A 5 -7.91 26.28 30.52
C THR A 5 -8.09 26.63 29.06
N ALA A 6 -7.00 27.02 28.39
CA ALA A 6 -6.98 27.23 26.95
C ALA A 6 -6.61 25.94 26.21
N VAL A 7 -7.09 25.81 24.97
CA VAL A 7 -6.64 24.79 24.02
C VAL A 7 -5.75 25.44 22.98
N LEU A 8 -4.56 24.89 22.76
CA LEU A 8 -3.65 25.27 21.69
C LEU A 8 -3.68 24.20 20.61
N ILE A 9 -4.15 24.55 19.42
CA ILE A 9 -4.20 23.64 18.26
C ILE A 9 -2.94 23.87 17.43
N LEU A 10 -2.04 22.89 17.42
CA LEU A 10 -0.73 23.01 16.79
C LEU A 10 -0.70 22.32 15.43
N GLY A 11 -0.34 23.03 14.36
CA GLY A 11 -0.13 22.48 13.03
C GLY A 11 1.29 22.69 12.51
N HIS A 12 1.62 22.15 11.32
CA HIS A 12 2.97 22.27 10.75
C HIS A 12 3.22 23.70 10.29
N GLY A 13 2.18 24.32 9.72
CA GLY A 13 2.29 25.55 8.96
C GLY A 13 2.82 25.31 7.55
N SER A 14 2.50 26.24 6.68
CA SER A 14 2.82 26.20 5.25
C SER A 14 3.37 27.56 4.83
N PRO A 15 4.33 27.59 3.88
CA PRO A 15 4.73 28.83 3.23
C PRO A 15 3.57 29.48 2.43
N VAL A 16 2.52 28.71 2.11
CA VAL A 16 1.30 29.22 1.47
C VAL A 16 0.34 29.71 2.55
N LYS A 17 0.11 31.02 2.62
CA LYS A 17 -0.69 31.67 3.68
C LYS A 17 -2.12 31.15 3.73
N GLU A 18 -2.74 30.91 2.58
CA GLU A 18 -4.11 30.44 2.46
C GLU A 18 -4.30 29.05 3.05
N ALA A 19 -3.27 28.19 2.99
CA ALA A 19 -3.32 26.84 3.55
C ALA A 19 -3.41 26.88 5.09
N ASN A 20 -2.77 27.87 5.72
CA ASN A 20 -2.76 28.05 7.18
C ASN A 20 -4.15 28.44 7.73
N ASN A 21 -5.01 29.06 6.91
CA ASN A 21 -6.38 29.41 7.29
C ASN A 21 -7.22 28.17 7.64
N THR A 22 -6.86 26.99 7.13
CA THR A 22 -7.53 25.74 7.48
C THR A 22 -7.41 25.43 8.96
N LEU A 23 -6.21 25.59 9.54
CA LEU A 23 -5.98 25.35 10.97
C LEU A 23 -6.72 26.39 11.84
N VAL A 24 -6.77 27.64 11.37
CA VAL A 24 -7.53 28.70 12.05
C VAL A 24 -9.02 28.34 12.11
N ARG A 25 -9.61 27.89 10.99
CA ARG A 25 -11.01 27.42 10.94
C ARG A 25 -11.27 26.22 11.84
N VAL A 26 -10.30 25.31 11.95
CA VAL A 26 -10.37 24.18 12.89
C VAL A 26 -10.40 24.70 14.33
N ALA A 27 -9.48 25.61 14.71
CA ALA A 27 -9.44 26.19 16.04
C ALA A 27 -10.76 26.89 16.41
N GLU A 28 -11.35 27.65 15.47
CA GLU A 28 -12.67 28.26 15.66
C GLU A 28 -13.78 27.23 15.84
N SER A 29 -13.77 26.16 15.05
CA SER A 29 -14.74 25.07 15.16
C SER A 29 -14.61 24.33 16.49
N VAL A 30 -13.39 24.09 16.97
CA VAL A 30 -13.12 23.50 18.29
C VAL A 30 -13.59 24.42 19.41
N ARG A 31 -13.40 25.74 19.28
CA ARG A 31 -13.92 26.71 20.24
C ARG A 31 -15.44 26.63 20.33
N ASN A 32 -16.12 26.67 19.17
CA ASN A 32 -17.57 26.74 19.10
C ASN A 32 -18.25 25.43 19.52
N ARG A 33 -17.62 24.27 19.29
CA ARG A 33 -18.21 22.94 19.53
C ARG A 33 -17.67 22.23 20.77
N GLY A 34 -16.44 22.51 21.17
CA GLY A 34 -15.72 21.81 22.24
C GLY A 34 -15.91 22.42 23.62
N GLY A 35 -16.66 23.52 23.76
CA GLY A 35 -16.93 24.15 25.06
C GLY A 35 -15.72 24.85 25.69
N HIS A 36 -14.62 25.01 24.94
CA HIS A 36 -13.43 25.72 25.41
C HIS A 36 -13.55 27.22 25.14
N ALA A 37 -13.50 28.04 26.20
CA ALA A 37 -13.61 29.49 26.08
C ALA A 37 -12.48 30.12 25.24
N VAL A 38 -11.29 29.51 25.26
CA VAL A 38 -10.11 30.01 24.56
C VAL A 38 -9.47 28.88 23.76
N VAL A 39 -9.43 29.06 22.44
CA VAL A 39 -8.69 28.17 21.52
C VAL A 39 -7.76 29.02 20.67
N GLN A 40 -6.47 28.67 20.67
CA GLN A 40 -5.41 29.42 20.00
C GLN A 40 -4.71 28.53 18.96
N PRO A 41 -4.74 28.86 17.67
CA PRO A 41 -3.92 28.17 16.68
C PRO A 41 -2.44 28.54 16.86
N ALA A 42 -1.56 27.59 16.59
CA ALA A 42 -0.11 27.78 16.55
C ALA A 42 0.50 26.92 15.43
N PHE A 43 1.69 27.30 14.98
CA PHE A 43 2.40 26.60 13.91
C PHE A 43 3.81 26.23 14.32
N LEU A 44 4.29 25.06 13.90
CA LEU A 44 5.68 24.66 14.15
C LEU A 44 6.65 25.42 13.24
N GLN A 45 6.25 25.70 11.99
CA GLN A 45 7.12 26.29 10.98
C GLN A 45 6.31 27.19 10.03
N PHE A 46 7.00 28.07 9.30
CA PHE A 46 6.50 28.86 8.16
C PHE A 46 5.36 29.87 8.42
N ALA A 47 4.68 29.80 9.56
CA ALA A 47 3.53 30.61 9.89
C ALA A 47 3.58 31.08 11.35
N GLN A 48 2.84 32.14 11.64
CA GLN A 48 2.77 32.77 12.95
C GLN A 48 1.31 32.78 13.44
N PRO A 49 1.07 32.74 14.76
CA PRO A 49 2.09 32.61 15.81
C PRO A 49 2.72 31.21 15.83
N ASP A 50 4.02 31.16 16.07
CA ASP A 50 4.70 29.91 16.41
C ASP A 50 4.27 29.40 17.80
N PHE A 51 4.78 28.25 18.24
CA PHE A 51 4.40 27.66 19.53
C PHE A 51 4.60 28.64 20.70
N GLN A 52 5.80 29.21 20.81
CA GLN A 52 6.11 30.14 21.90
C GLN A 52 5.29 31.44 21.80
N GLY A 53 5.12 32.00 20.61
CA GLY A 53 4.29 33.18 20.39
C GLY A 53 2.82 32.95 20.76
N ALA A 54 2.29 31.76 20.47
CA ALA A 54 0.93 31.39 20.87
C ALA A 54 0.80 31.26 22.40
N VAL A 55 1.80 30.69 23.08
CA VAL A 55 1.87 30.64 24.54
C VAL A 55 1.92 32.06 25.13
N ASP A 56 2.78 32.93 24.59
CA ASP A 56 2.91 34.32 25.05
C ASP A 56 1.57 35.07 24.98
N ILE A 57 0.79 34.87 23.90
CA ILE A 57 -0.55 35.45 23.74
C ILE A 57 -1.49 34.98 24.86
N LEU A 58 -1.48 33.69 25.19
CA LEU A 58 -2.33 33.11 26.23
C LEU A 58 -1.91 33.60 27.62
N VAL A 59 -0.62 33.64 27.90
CA VAL A 59 -0.07 34.11 29.18
C VAL A 59 -0.39 35.58 29.43
N LYS A 60 -0.30 36.43 28.39
CA LYS A 60 -0.71 37.86 28.46
C LYS A 60 -2.20 38.04 28.79
N LYS A 61 -3.03 37.05 28.46
CA LYS A 61 -4.46 37.02 28.84
C LYS A 61 -4.71 36.46 30.25
N GLY A 62 -3.65 36.21 31.02
CA GLY A 62 -3.75 35.65 32.38
C GLY A 62 -3.97 34.14 32.43
N ILE A 63 -3.84 33.43 31.31
CA ILE A 63 -4.07 31.98 31.25
C ILE A 63 -2.79 31.26 31.66
N ARG A 64 -2.93 30.23 32.49
CA ARG A 64 -1.82 29.40 32.99
C ARG A 64 -1.99 27.90 32.76
N ASN A 65 -3.16 27.45 32.33
CA ASN A 65 -3.40 26.06 31.97
C ASN A 65 -3.64 25.97 30.46
N ILE A 66 -2.79 25.20 29.77
CA ILE A 66 -2.84 25.03 28.32
C ILE A 66 -2.89 23.53 27.99
N ILE A 67 -3.91 23.12 27.25
CA ILE A 67 -3.96 21.81 26.60
C ILE A 67 -3.43 21.98 25.18
N VAL A 68 -2.33 21.32 24.86
CA VAL A 68 -1.76 21.31 23.51
C VAL A 68 -2.27 20.09 22.78
N HIS A 69 -3.01 20.31 21.69
CA HIS A 69 -3.47 19.26 20.78
C HIS A 69 -2.69 19.33 19.46
N PRO A 70 -1.78 18.37 19.20
CA PRO A 70 -1.06 18.28 17.94
C PRO A 70 -2.00 17.86 16.79
N TYR A 71 -2.32 18.78 15.88
CA TYR A 71 -3.23 18.55 14.76
C TYR A 71 -2.49 17.93 13.55
N PHE A 72 -2.02 16.70 13.74
CA PHE A 72 -1.24 15.95 12.75
C PHE A 72 -1.84 14.57 12.53
N LEU A 73 -1.93 14.10 11.28
CA LEU A 73 -2.35 12.72 10.97
C LEU A 73 -1.24 11.69 11.25
N TYR A 74 0.02 12.13 11.21
CA TYR A 74 1.20 11.34 11.52
C TYR A 74 2.22 12.18 12.28
N MET A 75 2.96 11.56 13.20
CA MET A 75 4.09 12.19 13.88
C MET A 75 5.37 11.93 13.09
N GLY A 76 5.84 12.95 12.37
CA GLY A 76 7.16 12.90 11.73
C GLY A 76 8.29 12.96 12.77
N ALA A 77 9.48 12.44 12.42
CA ALA A 77 10.64 12.41 13.32
C ALA A 77 11.06 13.79 13.88
N HIS A 78 10.80 14.86 13.13
CA HIS A 78 11.02 16.24 13.56
C HIS A 78 10.02 16.66 14.65
N VAL A 79 8.72 16.44 14.44
CA VAL A 79 7.69 16.84 15.42
C VAL A 79 7.82 16.13 16.76
N THR A 80 8.19 14.85 16.75
CA THR A 80 8.38 14.05 17.98
C THR A 80 9.51 14.60 18.88
N LYS A 81 10.49 15.30 18.29
CA LYS A 81 11.63 15.90 19.02
C LYS A 81 11.40 17.39 19.31
N ASP A 82 10.83 18.11 18.35
CA ASP A 82 10.68 19.56 18.42
C ASP A 82 9.60 19.97 19.43
N LEU A 83 8.47 19.24 19.50
CA LEU A 83 7.37 19.61 20.39
C LEU A 83 7.73 19.52 21.89
N PRO A 84 8.37 18.44 22.39
CA PRO A 84 8.86 18.43 23.77
C PRO A 84 9.81 19.58 24.07
N PHE A 85 10.72 19.91 23.15
CA PHE A 85 11.68 21.01 23.31
C PHE A 85 11.00 22.38 23.42
N GLU A 86 10.00 22.64 22.57
CA GLU A 86 9.19 23.87 22.60
C GLU A 86 8.42 24.00 23.93
N VAL A 87 7.86 22.90 24.43
CA VAL A 87 7.13 22.87 25.71
C VAL A 87 8.06 23.15 26.89
N GLU A 88 9.25 22.56 26.90
CA GLU A 88 10.26 22.85 27.93
C GLU A 88 10.71 24.30 27.90
N THR A 89 10.92 24.87 26.71
CA THR A 89 11.31 26.26 26.52
C THR A 89 10.24 27.21 27.06
N ALA A 90 8.97 26.94 26.77
CA ALA A 90 7.84 27.70 27.28
C ALA A 90 7.72 27.64 28.81
N LYS A 91 7.92 26.46 29.42
CA LYS A 91 7.90 26.29 30.88
C LYS A 91 9.08 26.97 31.58
N LYS A 92 10.26 27.01 30.95
CA LYS A 92 11.41 27.78 31.47
C LYS A 92 11.12 29.27 31.51
N LYS A 93 10.45 29.79 30.47
CA LYS A 93 10.07 31.21 30.40
C LYS A 93 8.93 31.57 31.37
N TYR A 94 7.98 30.65 31.57
CA TYR A 94 6.83 30.81 32.46
C TYR A 94 6.74 29.62 33.44
N PRO A 95 7.43 29.67 34.59
CA PRO A 95 7.51 28.54 35.52
C PRO A 95 6.16 28.14 36.15
N ASP A 96 5.19 29.05 36.16
CA ASP A 96 3.83 28.83 36.66
C ASP A 96 2.87 28.26 35.58
N LEU A 97 3.38 27.95 34.38
CA LEU A 97 2.61 27.44 33.26
C LEU A 97 2.43 25.91 33.34
N ASN A 98 1.17 25.48 33.40
CA ASN A 98 0.79 24.09 33.28
C ASN A 98 0.42 23.77 31.82
N ILE A 99 1.24 22.94 31.17
CA ILE A 99 1.00 22.47 29.80
C ILE A 99 0.76 20.96 29.83
N ILE A 100 -0.36 20.54 29.27
CA ILE A 100 -0.74 19.13 29.07
C ILE A 100 -0.76 18.85 27.57
N LEU A 101 0.03 17.88 27.13
CA LEU A 101 -0.02 17.40 25.74
C LEU A 101 -1.02 16.25 25.68
N VAL A 102 -1.97 16.36 24.76
CA VAL A 102 -2.86 15.25 24.43
C VAL A 102 -2.33 14.50 23.21
N PRO A 103 -2.81 13.27 22.95
CA PRO A 103 -2.48 12.57 21.72
C PRO A 103 -2.71 13.44 20.49
N HIS A 104 -1.85 13.29 19.48
CA HIS A 104 -2.04 13.93 18.18
C HIS A 104 -3.31 13.41 17.51
N LEU A 105 -3.85 14.17 16.54
CA LEU A 105 -5.09 13.82 15.83
C LEU A 105 -5.09 12.38 15.31
N GLY A 106 -4.00 11.97 14.66
CA GLY A 106 -3.72 10.58 14.30
C GLY A 106 -4.82 9.92 13.47
N TYR A 107 -4.85 8.59 13.53
CA TYR A 107 -5.95 7.79 13.00
C TYR A 107 -7.15 7.86 13.95
N HIS A 108 -8.34 8.09 13.40
CA HIS A 108 -9.59 8.05 14.15
C HIS A 108 -10.76 7.69 13.21
N GLU A 109 -11.70 6.84 13.65
CA GLU A 109 -12.86 6.39 12.86
C GLU A 109 -13.67 7.55 12.24
N LYS A 110 -13.95 8.60 13.02
CA LYS A 110 -14.59 9.83 12.50
C LYS A 110 -13.86 10.48 11.30
N LEU A 111 -12.55 10.34 11.18
CA LEU A 111 -11.82 10.84 9.99
C LEU A 111 -12.01 9.90 8.80
N VAL A 112 -12.15 8.60 9.05
CA VAL A 112 -12.55 7.61 8.03
C VAL A 112 -13.96 7.92 7.55
N ASP A 113 -14.90 8.20 8.45
CA ASP A 113 -16.26 8.61 8.09
C ASP A 113 -16.27 9.83 7.17
N VAL A 114 -15.48 10.86 7.51
CA VAL A 114 -15.33 12.06 6.67
C VAL A 114 -14.70 11.72 5.31
N ALA A 115 -13.70 10.83 5.27
CA ALA A 115 -13.10 10.38 4.03
C ALA A 115 -14.10 9.61 3.15
N VAL A 116 -14.86 8.69 3.75
CA VAL A 116 -15.94 7.92 3.11
C VAL A 116 -17.05 8.86 2.61
N GLU A 117 -17.45 9.85 3.40
CA GLU A 117 -18.43 10.86 3.02
C GLU A 117 -17.97 11.65 1.80
N ARG A 118 -16.70 12.11 1.79
CA ARG A 118 -16.13 12.81 0.64
C ARG A 118 -16.07 11.93 -0.60
N ILE A 119 -15.68 10.66 -0.47
CA ILE A 119 -15.66 9.70 -1.58
C ILE A 119 -17.08 9.49 -2.13
N ARG A 120 -18.07 9.34 -1.24
CA ARG A 120 -19.49 9.18 -1.61
C ARG A 120 -20.14 10.45 -2.14
N SER A 121 -19.58 11.63 -1.84
CA SER A 121 -20.10 12.92 -2.32
C SER A 121 -19.90 13.11 -3.83
N VAL A 122 -19.06 12.29 -4.46
CA VAL A 122 -18.96 12.15 -5.91
C VAL A 122 -20.28 11.56 -6.43
N ARG A 123 -20.99 12.32 -7.28
CA ARG A 123 -22.31 11.90 -7.81
C ARG A 123 -22.17 10.64 -8.65
N SER A 124 -23.15 9.73 -8.55
CA SER A 124 -23.25 8.51 -9.35
C SER A 124 -23.26 8.74 -10.88
N SER A 125 -23.42 9.98 -11.35
CA SER A 125 -23.25 10.36 -12.76
C SER A 125 -21.79 10.36 -13.23
N GLU A 126 -20.81 10.33 -12.33
CA GLU A 126 -19.38 10.27 -12.69
C GLU A 126 -18.84 8.83 -12.70
N PHE A 127 -19.45 7.90 -11.96
CA PHE A 127 -18.98 6.49 -11.87
C PHE A 127 -20.06 5.41 -11.66
N GLY A 128 -21.35 5.64 -11.89
CA GLY A 128 -22.34 4.57 -12.09
C GLY A 128 -22.54 3.51 -10.99
N VAL A 129 -22.35 3.79 -9.69
CA VAL A 129 -22.58 2.81 -8.61
C VAL A 129 -23.65 3.27 -7.61
N GLN A 130 -24.61 2.39 -7.30
CA GLN A 130 -25.67 2.57 -6.28
C GLN A 130 -25.17 2.24 -4.87
N SER A 131 -25.45 3.09 -3.89
CA SER A 131 -25.05 2.91 -2.48
C SER A 131 -26.20 2.34 -1.62
N LYS A 132 -26.02 1.17 -1.00
CA LYS A 132 -26.87 0.69 0.12
C LYS A 132 -26.19 0.97 1.47
N LYS A 133 -26.94 1.52 2.43
CA LYS A 133 -26.49 1.86 3.80
C LYS A 133 -26.23 0.59 4.63
N LEU A 134 -25.04 0.44 5.20
CA LEU A 134 -24.78 -0.51 6.29
C LEU A 134 -25.12 0.14 7.65
N LYS A 135 -25.81 -0.61 8.51
CA LYS A 135 -26.03 -0.27 9.94
C LYS A 135 -24.83 -0.76 10.75
N THR A 136 -24.29 0.10 11.61
CA THR A 136 -23.11 -0.16 12.43
C THR A 136 -23.50 -0.58 13.85
N ASN A 137 -22.94 -1.69 14.32
CA ASN A 137 -22.76 -2.01 15.73
C ASN A 137 -21.50 -2.88 15.83
N LEU A 138 -20.35 -2.28 16.11
CA LEU A 138 -19.13 -3.01 16.50
C LEU A 138 -18.54 -2.39 17.77
N PRO A 139 -18.00 -3.22 18.69
CA PRO A 139 -17.52 -2.78 19.99
C PRO A 139 -16.11 -2.17 19.95
N THR A 140 -15.82 -1.29 20.92
CA THR A 140 -14.55 -0.55 21.11
C THR A 140 -13.44 -1.42 21.74
N PRO A 141 -12.18 -1.37 21.26
CA PRO A 141 -11.05 -2.02 21.95
C PRO A 141 -10.28 -1.06 22.86
N ASN A 142 -9.95 -1.56 24.06
CA ASN A 142 -9.09 -0.93 25.04
C ASN A 142 -7.62 -0.90 24.61
N SER A 143 -6.92 0.10 25.14
CA SER A 143 -5.51 0.45 24.94
C SER A 143 -4.51 -0.65 25.30
N GLN A 144 -3.57 -0.91 24.38
CA GLN A 144 -2.11 -1.08 24.53
C GLN A 144 -1.60 -1.95 23.38
N LEU A 145 -0.74 -1.42 22.52
CA LEU A 145 -0.09 -2.19 21.45
C LEU A 145 1.42 -2.29 21.72
N PRO A 146 1.96 -3.51 21.91
CA PRO A 146 3.35 -3.79 21.66
C PRO A 146 3.61 -4.15 20.19
N THR A 147 4.90 -4.11 19.87
CA THR A 147 5.65 -4.24 18.61
C THR A 147 5.30 -5.39 17.66
N VAL A 148 5.37 -5.08 16.35
CA VAL A 148 5.45 -5.95 15.15
C VAL A 148 4.39 -7.05 15.06
N ALA A 149 3.19 -6.68 14.63
CA ALA A 149 2.15 -7.59 14.15
C ALA A 149 1.36 -6.92 13.01
N GLN A 150 0.81 -7.72 12.09
CA GLN A 150 -0.11 -7.28 11.02
C GLN A 150 -1.11 -6.23 11.56
N HIS A 151 -1.41 -5.20 10.76
CA HIS A 151 -2.33 -4.14 11.18
C HIS A 151 -3.65 -4.77 11.67
N PRO A 152 -4.28 -4.29 12.77
CA PRO A 152 -5.48 -4.91 13.34
C PRO A 152 -6.60 -5.20 12.32
N ILE A 153 -6.71 -4.35 11.29
CA ILE A 153 -7.68 -4.50 10.19
C ILE A 153 -7.33 -5.65 9.24
N GLU A 154 -6.04 -5.84 8.93
CA GLU A 154 -5.59 -6.93 8.06
C GLU A 154 -5.79 -8.29 8.75
N ALA A 155 -5.39 -8.38 10.03
CA ALA A 155 -5.62 -9.57 10.85
C ALA A 155 -7.12 -9.90 10.95
N GLU A 156 -7.95 -8.90 11.21
CA GLU A 156 -9.41 -9.08 11.25
C GLU A 156 -9.98 -9.47 9.88
N SER A 157 -9.48 -8.89 8.79
CA SER A 157 -9.87 -9.27 7.43
C SER A 157 -9.55 -10.73 7.15
N PHE A 158 -8.35 -11.19 7.50
CA PHE A 158 -7.96 -12.59 7.33
C PHE A 158 -8.77 -13.53 8.23
N ARG A 159 -9.13 -13.10 9.44
CA ARG A 159 -10.05 -13.85 10.32
C ARG A 159 -11.41 -14.04 9.65
N LEU A 160 -12.03 -12.97 9.15
CA LEU A 160 -13.32 -13.01 8.45
C LEU A 160 -13.28 -13.84 7.15
N ILE A 161 -12.15 -13.81 6.44
CA ILE A 161 -11.94 -14.68 5.27
C ILE A 161 -11.88 -16.14 5.70
N SER A 162 -11.15 -16.45 6.79
CA SER A 162 -10.99 -17.81 7.31
C SER A 162 -12.32 -18.42 7.79
N GLU A 163 -13.24 -17.60 8.30
CA GLU A 163 -14.58 -18.05 8.71
C GLU A 163 -15.48 -18.48 7.53
N GLN A 164 -15.24 -17.93 6.34
CA GLN A 164 -16.06 -18.16 5.15
C GLN A 164 -15.39 -19.08 4.12
N LEU A 165 -14.06 -19.17 4.16
CA LEU A 165 -13.27 -20.01 3.27
C LEU A 165 -13.21 -21.44 3.81
N ASP A 166 -13.57 -22.40 2.97
CA ASP A 166 -13.28 -23.82 3.24
C ASP A 166 -11.78 -24.09 3.04
N GLU A 167 -11.00 -23.92 4.11
CA GLU A 167 -9.55 -24.07 4.09
C GLU A 167 -9.08 -25.50 3.82
N SER A 168 -9.95 -26.50 4.04
CA SER A 168 -9.63 -27.92 3.84
C SER A 168 -9.30 -28.27 2.38
N LYS A 169 -9.69 -27.40 1.43
CA LYS A 169 -9.42 -27.54 0.00
C LYS A 169 -7.98 -27.20 -0.40
N PHE A 170 -7.22 -26.55 0.48
CA PHE A 170 -5.89 -26.01 0.15
C PHE A 170 -4.82 -26.63 1.02
N ASN A 171 -3.64 -26.85 0.44
CA ASN A 171 -2.47 -27.22 1.23
C ASN A 171 -1.88 -25.99 1.95
N SER A 172 -0.99 -26.24 2.91
CA SER A 172 -0.38 -25.19 3.74
C SER A 172 0.32 -24.09 2.93
N PRO A 173 1.10 -24.40 1.86
CA PRO A 173 1.68 -23.37 0.99
C PRO A 173 0.65 -22.55 0.18
N GLU A 174 -0.45 -23.15 -0.28
CA GLU A 174 -1.46 -22.48 -1.11
C GLU A 174 -2.33 -21.50 -0.31
N LEU A 175 -2.71 -21.88 0.90
CA LEU A 175 -3.69 -21.15 1.70
C LEU A 175 -3.35 -19.66 1.93
N PRO A 176 -2.09 -19.27 2.26
CA PRO A 176 -1.70 -17.86 2.38
C PRO A 176 -1.93 -17.06 1.09
N ILE A 177 -1.66 -17.65 -0.07
CA ILE A 177 -1.86 -17.00 -1.36
C ILE A 177 -3.35 -16.84 -1.64
N VAL A 178 -4.16 -17.88 -1.40
CA VAL A 178 -5.62 -17.84 -1.57
C VAL A 178 -6.26 -16.76 -0.70
N LYS A 179 -5.91 -16.73 0.60
CA LYS A 179 -6.41 -15.69 1.52
C LYS A 179 -6.00 -14.29 1.05
N ARG A 180 -4.75 -14.12 0.60
CA ARG A 180 -4.26 -12.83 0.09
C ARG A 180 -5.01 -12.39 -1.18
N LEU A 181 -5.33 -13.32 -2.07
CA LEU A 181 -6.15 -13.05 -3.25
C LEU A 181 -7.53 -12.53 -2.85
N ILE A 182 -8.25 -13.28 -2.01
CA ILE A 182 -9.59 -12.90 -1.52
C ILE A 182 -9.54 -11.56 -0.77
N HIS A 183 -8.54 -11.34 0.08
CA HIS A 183 -8.36 -10.06 0.78
C HIS A 183 -8.19 -8.89 -0.18
N THR A 184 -7.43 -9.09 -1.25
CA THR A 184 -7.12 -8.05 -2.23
C THR A 184 -8.31 -7.72 -3.14
N THR A 185 -9.13 -8.72 -3.46
CA THR A 185 -10.23 -8.60 -4.42
C THR A 185 -11.60 -8.50 -3.77
N ALA A 186 -11.70 -8.79 -2.47
CA ALA A 186 -12.95 -9.03 -1.74
C ALA A 186 -13.86 -10.09 -2.42
N ASP A 187 -13.26 -11.08 -3.08
CA ASP A 187 -13.95 -12.02 -3.96
C ASP A 187 -13.52 -13.47 -3.67
N PHE A 188 -14.42 -14.21 -3.02
CA PHE A 188 -14.21 -15.61 -2.65
C PHE A 188 -14.13 -16.56 -3.84
N GLU A 189 -14.64 -16.16 -5.02
CA GLU A 189 -14.58 -17.00 -6.23
C GLU A 189 -13.13 -17.27 -6.66
N TYR A 190 -12.17 -16.42 -6.25
CA TYR A 190 -10.75 -16.67 -6.50
C TYR A 190 -10.24 -17.98 -5.89
N ALA A 191 -10.85 -18.45 -4.79
CA ALA A 191 -10.55 -19.75 -4.20
C ALA A 191 -10.81 -20.91 -5.18
N ASP A 192 -11.91 -20.83 -5.93
CA ASP A 192 -12.29 -21.88 -6.89
C ASP A 192 -11.58 -21.72 -8.25
N LEU A 193 -11.11 -20.50 -8.57
CA LEU A 193 -10.50 -20.18 -9.86
C LEU A 193 -8.97 -20.28 -9.89
N VAL A 194 -8.29 -20.11 -8.76
CA VAL A 194 -6.82 -20.14 -8.71
C VAL A 194 -6.29 -21.54 -9.05
N ARG A 195 -5.23 -21.61 -9.84
CA ARG A 195 -4.55 -22.84 -10.23
C ARG A 195 -3.06 -22.70 -9.99
N PHE A 196 -2.52 -23.67 -9.26
CA PHE A 196 -1.09 -23.82 -8.98
C PHE A 196 -0.59 -25.02 -9.78
N GLY A 197 0.48 -24.84 -10.56
CA GLY A 197 1.01 -25.89 -11.42
C GLY A 197 2.51 -26.09 -11.22
N ASN A 198 2.96 -27.34 -11.28
CA ASN A 198 4.37 -27.73 -11.29
C ASN A 198 5.20 -27.15 -10.12
N ASN A 199 4.74 -27.31 -8.88
CA ASN A 199 5.40 -26.83 -7.65
C ASN A 199 5.73 -25.33 -7.69
N ALA A 200 4.79 -24.53 -8.18
CA ALA A 200 4.98 -23.11 -8.40
C ALA A 200 5.35 -22.33 -7.14
N ILE A 201 4.73 -22.65 -6.01
CA ILE A 201 4.94 -21.89 -4.77
C ILE A 201 6.36 -22.13 -4.26
N GLU A 202 6.79 -23.38 -4.18
CA GLU A 202 8.12 -23.77 -3.73
C GLU A 202 9.20 -23.21 -4.67
N THR A 203 9.01 -23.37 -5.98
CA THR A 203 9.96 -22.88 -6.98
C THR A 203 10.01 -21.35 -6.99
N GLY A 204 8.88 -20.68 -6.79
CA GLY A 204 8.80 -19.23 -6.67
C GLY A 204 9.54 -18.70 -5.44
N ILE A 205 9.37 -19.36 -4.29
CA ILE A 205 10.09 -19.04 -3.06
C ILE A 205 11.60 -19.25 -3.24
N ASP A 206 12.03 -20.39 -3.78
CA ASP A 206 13.44 -20.68 -4.02
C ASP A 206 14.08 -19.68 -5.00
N ALA A 207 13.36 -19.29 -6.06
CA ALA A 207 13.82 -18.27 -7.00
C ALA A 207 14.01 -16.90 -6.30
N ILE A 208 13.04 -16.48 -5.49
CA ILE A 208 13.17 -15.25 -4.69
C ILE A 208 14.39 -15.35 -3.76
N SER A 209 14.52 -16.44 -3.00
CA SER A 209 15.62 -16.64 -2.05
C SER A 209 17.00 -16.62 -2.70
N ARG A 210 17.10 -16.99 -3.99
CA ARG A 210 18.34 -16.93 -4.78
C ARG A 210 18.61 -15.56 -5.42
N GLY A 211 17.69 -14.61 -5.29
CA GLY A 211 17.80 -13.26 -5.82
C GLY A 211 17.34 -13.11 -7.27
N SER A 212 16.39 -13.94 -7.72
CA SER A 212 15.82 -13.82 -9.06
C SER A 212 15.11 -12.48 -9.28
N ASP A 213 15.34 -11.90 -10.45
CA ASP A 213 14.60 -10.72 -10.92
C ASP A 213 13.14 -11.06 -11.24
N ILE A 214 12.25 -10.08 -11.03
CA ILE A 214 10.83 -10.14 -11.36
C ILE A 214 10.56 -9.25 -12.58
N ILE A 215 10.07 -9.87 -13.65
CA ILE A 215 9.68 -9.19 -14.89
C ILE A 215 8.16 -8.99 -14.90
N THR A 216 7.71 -7.79 -15.21
CA THR A 216 6.28 -7.44 -15.22
C THR A 216 5.80 -6.92 -16.57
N ASP A 217 4.55 -7.22 -16.94
CA ASP A 217 3.97 -6.76 -18.22
C ASP A 217 3.58 -5.28 -18.22
N VAL A 218 3.21 -4.73 -17.06
CA VAL A 218 2.82 -3.33 -16.91
C VAL A 218 3.41 -2.68 -15.66
N LYS A 219 3.63 -1.36 -15.74
CA LYS A 219 4.25 -0.56 -14.66
C LYS A 219 3.51 -0.63 -13.33
N MET A 220 2.18 -0.77 -13.36
CA MET A 220 1.36 -0.88 -12.15
C MET A 220 1.78 -2.06 -11.27
N ILE A 221 2.16 -3.19 -11.86
CA ILE A 221 2.64 -4.36 -11.10
C ILE A 221 4.02 -4.06 -10.50
N GLU A 222 4.93 -3.48 -11.29
CA GLU A 222 6.26 -3.10 -10.82
C GLU A 222 6.21 -2.16 -9.60
N VAL A 223 5.26 -1.22 -9.59
CA VAL A 223 5.07 -0.28 -8.48
C VAL A 223 4.42 -0.93 -7.26
N GLY A 224 3.53 -1.92 -7.45
CA GLY A 224 2.84 -2.61 -6.36
C GLY A 224 3.68 -3.67 -5.63
N ILE A 225 4.77 -4.14 -6.23
CA ILE A 225 5.67 -5.12 -5.61
C ILE A 225 6.50 -4.47 -4.50
N ASN A 226 6.63 -5.13 -3.35
CA ASN A 226 7.45 -4.65 -2.24
C ASN A 226 8.95 -4.75 -2.57
N LYS A 227 9.50 -3.65 -3.11
CA LYS A 227 10.90 -3.55 -3.54
C LYS A 227 11.88 -3.69 -2.38
N GLU A 228 11.55 -3.18 -1.19
CA GLU A 228 12.40 -3.30 -0.01
C GLU A 228 12.62 -4.77 0.37
N ARG A 229 11.54 -5.55 0.43
CA ARG A 229 11.58 -6.98 0.72
C ARG A 229 12.31 -7.77 -0.37
N LEU A 230 12.04 -7.47 -1.64
CA LEU A 230 12.73 -8.12 -2.77
C LEU A 230 14.25 -7.85 -2.74
N ASN A 231 14.65 -6.61 -2.46
CA ASN A 231 16.06 -6.21 -2.41
C ASN A 231 16.85 -6.95 -1.33
N LYS A 232 16.23 -7.39 -0.22
CA LYS A 232 16.89 -8.21 0.82
C LYS A 232 17.45 -9.51 0.26
N PHE A 233 16.83 -10.06 -0.78
CA PHE A 233 17.29 -11.27 -1.47
C PHE A 233 18.22 -10.98 -2.67
N GLY A 234 18.44 -9.72 -3.01
CA GLY A 234 19.30 -9.31 -4.14
C GLY A 234 18.61 -9.26 -5.50
N GLY A 235 17.30 -9.54 -5.57
CA GLY A 235 16.50 -9.41 -6.78
C GLY A 235 16.04 -7.98 -7.05
N ALA A 236 15.65 -7.70 -8.29
CA ALA A 236 15.05 -6.44 -8.71
C ALA A 236 13.77 -6.68 -9.53
N VAL A 237 12.88 -5.68 -9.59
CA VAL A 237 11.67 -5.72 -10.40
C VAL A 237 11.79 -4.78 -11.60
N ARG A 238 11.41 -5.24 -12.80
CA ARG A 238 11.54 -4.47 -14.05
C ARG A 238 10.29 -4.58 -14.92
N CYS A 239 9.98 -3.49 -15.61
CA CYS A 239 8.94 -3.42 -16.64
C CYS A 239 9.48 -2.66 -17.86
N PHE A 240 9.43 -3.28 -19.04
CA PHE A 240 10.02 -2.71 -20.27
C PHE A 240 8.99 -2.05 -21.19
N VAL A 241 7.68 -2.15 -20.86
CA VAL A 241 6.60 -1.70 -21.75
C VAL A 241 6.67 -0.21 -22.12
N ALA A 242 7.33 0.60 -21.29
CA ALA A 242 7.48 2.04 -21.47
C ALA A 242 8.78 2.45 -22.17
N ASP A 243 9.66 1.51 -22.50
CA ASP A 243 10.92 1.82 -23.15
C ASP A 243 10.69 2.23 -24.62
N LYS A 244 11.49 3.19 -25.09
CA LYS A 244 11.32 3.76 -26.44
C LYS A 244 11.54 2.71 -27.54
N ASP A 245 12.59 1.90 -27.41
CA ASP A 245 12.93 0.82 -28.33
C ASP A 245 11.85 -0.27 -28.39
N VAL A 246 11.16 -0.55 -27.27
CA VAL A 246 10.03 -1.49 -27.23
C VAL A 246 8.85 -1.00 -28.08
N ALA A 247 8.57 0.29 -28.07
CA ALA A 247 7.49 0.86 -28.87
C ALA A 247 7.80 0.79 -30.38
N GLU A 248 9.04 1.03 -30.76
CA GLU A 248 9.52 0.92 -32.15
C GLU A 248 9.45 -0.53 -32.63
N PHE A 249 10.04 -1.46 -31.87
CA PHE A 249 10.02 -2.89 -32.19
C PHE A 249 8.61 -3.47 -32.25
N ALA A 250 7.71 -3.05 -31.35
CA ALA A 250 6.31 -3.48 -31.38
C ALA A 250 5.63 -3.12 -32.71
N LYS A 251 5.90 -1.90 -33.21
CA LYS A 251 5.36 -1.41 -34.48
C LYS A 251 5.94 -2.18 -35.67
N GLU A 252 7.26 -2.39 -35.69
CA GLU A 252 7.94 -3.12 -36.77
C GLU A 252 7.53 -4.59 -36.83
N ALA A 253 7.42 -5.26 -35.69
CA ALA A 253 7.08 -6.67 -35.60
C ALA A 253 5.57 -6.95 -35.64
N GLY A 254 4.72 -5.92 -35.69
CA GLY A 254 3.26 -6.07 -35.73
C GLY A 254 2.67 -6.71 -34.45
N ILE A 255 3.28 -6.46 -33.29
CA ILE A 255 2.85 -7.02 -32.00
C ILE A 255 2.52 -5.92 -30.99
N THR A 256 1.87 -6.27 -29.89
CA THR A 256 1.60 -5.31 -28.80
C THR A 256 2.87 -4.91 -28.05
N LYS A 257 2.90 -3.69 -27.48
CA LYS A 257 4.01 -3.20 -26.64
C LYS A 257 4.31 -4.11 -25.44
N THR A 258 3.30 -4.73 -24.85
CA THR A 258 3.47 -5.66 -23.72
C THR A 258 4.13 -6.97 -24.16
N ALA A 259 3.76 -7.51 -25.33
CA ALA A 259 4.45 -8.67 -25.94
C ALA A 259 5.90 -8.33 -26.32
N ALA A 260 6.13 -7.19 -26.97
CA ALA A 260 7.47 -6.69 -27.27
C ALA A 260 8.33 -6.53 -26.01
N GLY A 261 7.76 -5.98 -24.93
CA GLY A 261 8.45 -5.85 -23.64
C GLY A 261 8.85 -7.20 -23.04
N MET A 262 8.06 -8.25 -23.23
CA MET A 262 8.42 -9.61 -22.81
C MET A 262 9.60 -10.15 -23.63
N ARG A 263 9.62 -9.96 -24.95
CA ARG A 263 10.78 -10.34 -25.77
C ARG A 263 12.04 -9.65 -25.30
N LYS A 264 11.99 -8.32 -25.14
CA LYS A 264 13.11 -7.53 -24.62
C LYS A 264 13.62 -8.05 -23.29
N ALA A 265 12.71 -8.43 -22.37
CA ALA A 265 13.09 -8.95 -21.06
C ALA A 265 13.96 -10.23 -21.12
N PHE A 266 13.77 -11.05 -22.15
CA PHE A 266 14.49 -12.31 -22.35
C PHE A 266 15.65 -12.19 -23.35
N GLU A 267 15.59 -11.27 -24.32
CA GLU A 267 16.68 -10.95 -25.26
C GLU A 267 17.81 -10.16 -24.61
N CYS A 268 17.50 -9.20 -23.73
CA CYS A 268 18.50 -8.32 -23.11
C CYS A 268 19.40 -9.00 -22.07
N GLY A 269 19.29 -10.32 -21.84
CA GLY A 269 20.25 -11.07 -21.03
C GLY A 269 20.62 -10.40 -19.69
N PHE A 270 19.63 -9.89 -18.93
CA PHE A 270 19.91 -9.26 -17.64
C PHE A 270 20.51 -10.28 -16.64
N SER A 271 21.83 -10.26 -16.50
CA SER A 271 22.52 -10.45 -15.23
C SER A 271 23.01 -9.07 -14.80
N LEU A 272 22.21 -8.32 -14.04
CA LEU A 272 22.55 -6.93 -13.70
C LEU A 272 22.04 -6.51 -12.32
N THR A 273 22.47 -7.23 -11.29
CA THR A 273 22.87 -6.58 -10.04
C THR A 273 24.29 -7.05 -9.68
N PRO A 274 25.20 -6.16 -9.24
CA PRO A 274 26.52 -6.59 -8.74
C PRO A 274 26.43 -7.51 -7.51
N ASN A 275 25.23 -7.68 -6.94
CA ASN A 275 24.94 -8.53 -5.78
C ASN A 275 24.19 -9.83 -6.15
N SER A 276 23.90 -10.08 -7.42
CA SER A 276 23.25 -11.33 -7.85
C SER A 276 24.21 -12.50 -7.66
N LYS A 277 23.87 -13.43 -6.76
CA LYS A 277 24.58 -14.71 -6.61
C LYS A 277 24.22 -15.72 -7.71
N LEU A 278 23.26 -15.39 -8.60
CA LEU A 278 22.81 -16.26 -9.68
C LEU A 278 23.67 -16.07 -10.93
N GLN A 279 24.46 -17.09 -11.26
CA GLN A 279 25.21 -17.20 -12.52
C GLN A 279 24.36 -17.75 -13.68
N THR A 280 23.08 -18.05 -13.48
CA THR A 280 22.22 -18.64 -14.53
C THR A 280 21.25 -17.60 -15.11
N PRO A 281 21.38 -17.23 -16.40
CA PRO A 281 20.54 -16.23 -17.08
C PRO A 281 19.04 -16.53 -17.17
N ASN A 282 18.59 -17.72 -16.76
CA ASN A 282 17.26 -18.25 -17.10
C ASN A 282 16.22 -18.26 -15.97
N SER A 283 16.59 -18.04 -14.71
CA SER A 283 15.67 -18.26 -13.57
C SER A 283 14.80 -17.04 -13.22
N LYS A 284 14.16 -16.40 -14.21
CA LYS A 284 13.35 -15.19 -13.99
C LYS A 284 11.94 -15.52 -13.48
N ILE A 285 11.43 -14.67 -12.60
CA ILE A 285 10.02 -14.68 -12.19
C ILE A 285 9.26 -13.78 -13.15
N VAL A 286 8.21 -14.28 -13.78
CA VAL A 286 7.40 -13.49 -14.73
C VAL A 286 6.02 -13.25 -14.13
N ALA A 287 5.61 -11.99 -14.01
CA ALA A 287 4.31 -11.60 -13.46
C ALA A 287 3.50 -10.79 -14.49
N ILE A 288 2.43 -11.39 -15.00
CA ILE A 288 1.57 -10.82 -16.04
C ILE A 288 0.18 -10.66 -15.47
N GLY A 289 -0.24 -9.41 -15.24
CA GLY A 289 -1.52 -9.11 -14.62
C GLY A 289 -2.50 -8.38 -15.54
N ASN A 290 -2.05 -7.82 -16.67
CA ASN A 290 -2.91 -6.99 -17.51
C ASN A 290 -3.09 -7.55 -18.91
N ALA A 291 -2.02 -7.84 -19.64
CA ALA A 291 -2.09 -8.10 -21.08
C ALA A 291 -2.08 -9.61 -21.42
N PRO A 292 -3.17 -10.17 -21.97
CA PRO A 292 -3.19 -11.55 -22.48
C PRO A 292 -2.13 -11.78 -23.56
N THR A 293 -1.85 -10.77 -24.39
CA THR A 293 -0.82 -10.83 -25.44
C THR A 293 0.59 -11.00 -24.89
N ALA A 294 0.89 -10.44 -23.71
CA ALA A 294 2.17 -10.68 -23.05
C ALA A 294 2.28 -12.13 -22.59
N LEU A 295 1.19 -12.70 -22.05
CA LEU A 295 1.18 -14.09 -21.60
C LEU A 295 1.32 -15.06 -22.77
N LEU A 296 0.60 -14.81 -23.87
CA LEU A 296 0.74 -15.60 -25.11
C LEU A 296 2.15 -15.52 -25.68
N GLU A 297 2.81 -14.36 -25.60
CA GLU A 297 4.20 -14.24 -26.06
C GLU A 297 5.16 -15.05 -25.18
N ILE A 298 4.99 -15.05 -23.85
CA ILE A 298 5.77 -15.93 -22.96
C ILE A 298 5.52 -17.39 -23.28
N VAL A 299 4.27 -17.80 -23.45
CA VAL A 299 3.90 -19.17 -23.85
C VAL A 299 4.60 -19.54 -25.17
N LYS A 300 4.56 -18.65 -26.17
CA LYS A 300 5.22 -18.85 -27.45
C LYS A 300 6.73 -19.02 -27.27
N MET A 301 7.38 -18.13 -26.53
CA MET A 301 8.82 -18.20 -26.25
C MET A 301 9.20 -19.49 -25.52
N ILE A 302 8.39 -19.96 -24.56
CA ILE A 302 8.63 -21.26 -23.89
C ILE A 302 8.57 -22.40 -24.92
N LYS A 303 7.55 -22.41 -25.80
CA LYS A 303 7.37 -23.47 -26.80
C LYS A 303 8.43 -23.45 -27.90
N THR A 304 8.79 -22.26 -28.42
CA THR A 304 9.61 -22.14 -29.63
C THR A 304 11.08 -21.86 -29.35
N GLN A 305 11.39 -21.17 -28.25
CA GLN A 305 12.76 -20.78 -27.88
C GLN A 305 13.25 -21.54 -26.64
N ASN A 306 12.40 -22.37 -26.01
CA ASN A 306 12.72 -23.17 -24.83
C ASN A 306 13.25 -22.34 -23.66
N ILE A 307 12.74 -21.11 -23.50
CA ILE A 307 13.02 -20.33 -22.28
C ILE A 307 12.43 -21.06 -21.07
N LYS A 308 13.08 -20.92 -19.91
CA LYS A 308 12.68 -21.61 -18.68
C LYS A 308 12.53 -20.64 -17.51
N PRO A 309 11.44 -19.84 -17.46
CA PRO A 309 11.15 -19.01 -16.29
C PRO A 309 11.11 -19.87 -15.03
N ALA A 310 11.56 -19.32 -13.90
CA ALA A 310 11.45 -20.00 -12.61
C ALA A 310 9.97 -20.22 -12.23
N ILE A 311 9.13 -19.24 -12.54
CA ILE A 311 7.68 -19.31 -12.38
C ILE A 311 7.03 -18.26 -13.28
N VAL A 312 5.86 -18.59 -13.82
CA VAL A 312 4.97 -17.65 -14.52
C VAL A 312 3.70 -17.41 -13.69
N ILE A 313 3.55 -16.20 -13.16
CA ILE A 313 2.32 -15.70 -12.54
C ILE A 313 1.48 -15.08 -13.66
N GLY A 314 0.71 -15.93 -14.33
CA GLY A 314 -0.10 -15.58 -15.51
C GLY A 314 -1.54 -15.31 -15.12
N VAL A 315 -1.85 -14.08 -14.73
CA VAL A 315 -3.18 -13.66 -14.27
C VAL A 315 -3.74 -12.44 -15.03
N PRO A 316 -3.58 -12.35 -16.38
CA PRO A 316 -4.18 -11.24 -17.11
C PRO A 316 -5.71 -11.25 -16.97
N VAL A 317 -6.27 -10.05 -16.78
CA VAL A 317 -7.72 -9.79 -16.82
C VAL A 317 -8.14 -9.42 -18.23
N GLY A 318 -9.33 -9.82 -18.64
CA GLY A 318 -9.88 -9.35 -19.92
C GLY A 318 -11.02 -10.20 -20.44
N PHE A 319 -11.75 -9.64 -21.41
CA PHE A 319 -12.83 -10.33 -22.12
C PHE A 319 -12.36 -11.01 -23.41
N VAL A 320 -11.23 -10.54 -23.95
CA VAL A 320 -10.62 -11.04 -25.19
C VAL A 320 -9.30 -11.71 -24.82
N ASP A 321 -9.10 -12.95 -25.26
CA ASP A 321 -7.89 -13.79 -25.14
C ASP A 321 -7.37 -14.06 -23.71
N ALA A 322 -7.94 -13.47 -22.66
CA ALA A 322 -7.49 -13.67 -21.29
C ALA A 322 -7.68 -15.13 -20.84
N LYS A 323 -8.83 -15.73 -21.13
CA LYS A 323 -9.10 -17.12 -20.76
C LYS A 323 -8.16 -18.05 -21.53
N GLU A 324 -8.09 -17.85 -22.84
CA GLU A 324 -7.34 -18.66 -23.80
C GLU A 324 -5.83 -18.61 -23.50
N SER A 325 -5.27 -17.43 -23.23
CA SER A 325 -3.85 -17.26 -22.87
C SER A 325 -3.47 -17.99 -21.59
N LYS A 326 -4.34 -17.99 -20.59
CA LYS A 326 -4.13 -18.71 -19.32
C LYS A 326 -4.30 -20.22 -19.51
N GLU A 327 -5.25 -20.65 -20.32
CA GLU A 327 -5.40 -22.07 -20.69
C GLU A 327 -4.18 -22.60 -21.44
N GLU A 328 -3.57 -21.79 -22.32
CA GLU A 328 -2.32 -22.16 -22.97
C GLU A 328 -1.14 -22.25 -22.01
N LEU A 329 -1.04 -21.35 -21.01
CA LEU A 329 -0.03 -21.45 -19.95
C LEU A 329 -0.20 -22.74 -19.14
N MET A 330 -1.44 -23.07 -18.75
CA MET A 330 -1.74 -24.23 -17.91
C MET A 330 -1.40 -25.58 -18.57
N LYS A 331 -1.21 -25.61 -19.90
CA LYS A 331 -0.78 -26.79 -20.66
C LYS A 331 0.74 -27.00 -20.65
N LEU A 332 1.53 -26.02 -20.19
CA LEU A 332 2.98 -26.08 -20.22
C LEU A 332 3.58 -26.79 -19.01
N ASN A 333 4.75 -27.39 -19.19
CA ASN A 333 5.55 -27.99 -18.12
C ASN A 333 6.52 -26.96 -17.50
N VAL A 334 5.99 -25.81 -17.09
CA VAL A 334 6.72 -24.78 -16.33
C VAL A 334 5.93 -24.43 -15.06
N PRO A 335 6.58 -24.03 -13.96
CA PRO A 335 5.87 -23.61 -12.75
C PRO A 335 4.99 -22.40 -13.02
N TYR A 336 3.72 -22.45 -12.59
CA TYR A 336 2.79 -21.34 -12.80
C TYR A 336 1.79 -21.15 -11.67
N ILE A 337 1.34 -19.90 -11.52
CA ILE A 337 0.13 -19.54 -10.77
C ILE A 337 -0.78 -18.76 -11.71
N SER A 338 -2.01 -19.21 -11.88
CA SER A 338 -2.99 -18.60 -12.80
C SER A 338 -4.39 -18.55 -12.19
N ILE A 339 -5.29 -17.77 -12.79
CA ILE A 339 -6.72 -17.67 -12.42
C ILE A 339 -7.55 -18.12 -13.62
N LYS A 340 -8.33 -19.20 -13.50
CA LYS A 340 -9.19 -19.69 -14.59
C LYS A 340 -10.20 -18.62 -15.03
N GLY A 341 -10.55 -18.61 -16.32
CA GLY A 341 -11.58 -17.72 -16.86
C GLY A 341 -11.06 -16.32 -17.18
N ARG A 342 -11.89 -15.28 -16.98
CA ARG A 342 -11.60 -13.89 -17.38
C ARG A 342 -11.06 -13.00 -16.26
N LYS A 343 -11.23 -13.42 -15.01
CA LYS A 343 -10.74 -12.71 -13.83
C LYS A 343 -9.21 -12.74 -13.73
N GLY A 344 -8.64 -11.74 -13.08
CA GLY A 344 -7.20 -11.52 -13.03
C GLY A 344 -6.93 -10.09 -12.60
N GLY A 345 -5.81 -9.53 -13.03
CA GLY A 345 -5.51 -8.11 -12.86
C GLY A 345 -4.12 -7.87 -12.28
N SER A 346 -3.66 -6.62 -12.40
CA SER A 346 -2.41 -6.19 -11.79
C SER A 346 -2.41 -6.36 -10.27
N THR A 347 -3.55 -6.11 -9.60
CA THR A 347 -3.69 -6.30 -8.14
C THR A 347 -3.54 -7.77 -7.73
N VAL A 348 -4.09 -8.69 -8.52
CA VAL A 348 -3.96 -10.15 -8.34
C VAL A 348 -2.51 -10.58 -8.51
N ALA A 349 -1.84 -10.11 -9.56
CA ALA A 349 -0.42 -10.42 -9.79
C ALA A 349 0.45 -9.92 -8.62
N VAL A 350 0.23 -8.67 -8.18
CA VAL A 350 0.92 -8.07 -7.03
C VAL A 350 0.67 -8.84 -5.75
N ALA A 351 -0.57 -9.25 -5.49
CA ALA A 351 -0.94 -10.04 -4.32
C ALA A 351 -0.19 -11.38 -4.26
N ILE A 352 -0.12 -12.09 -5.39
CA ILE A 352 0.62 -13.36 -5.49
C ILE A 352 2.12 -13.13 -5.28
N VAL A 353 2.72 -12.16 -5.97
CA VAL A 353 4.16 -11.86 -5.83
C VAL A 353 4.50 -11.48 -4.39
N ASN A 354 3.74 -10.57 -3.78
CA ASN A 354 4.00 -10.14 -2.41
C ASN A 354 3.76 -11.27 -1.39
N ALA A 355 2.80 -12.17 -1.62
CA ALA A 355 2.65 -13.36 -0.80
C ALA A 355 3.89 -14.27 -0.88
N LEU A 356 4.40 -14.53 -2.09
CA LEU A 356 5.64 -15.31 -2.28
C LEU A 356 6.85 -14.64 -1.60
N LEU A 357 6.97 -13.30 -1.69
CA LEU A 357 8.02 -12.55 -0.99
C LEU A 357 7.90 -12.69 0.54
N ILE A 358 6.68 -12.70 1.07
CA ILE A 358 6.44 -12.91 2.51
C ILE A 358 6.87 -14.31 2.93
N MET A 359 6.41 -15.32 2.21
CA MET A 359 6.75 -16.72 2.47
C MET A 359 8.25 -17.00 2.31
N ALA A 360 8.94 -16.29 1.42
CA ALA A 360 10.40 -16.39 1.29
C ALA A 360 11.13 -15.75 2.49
N GLU A 361 10.63 -14.65 3.04
CA GLU A 361 11.20 -13.99 4.22
C GLU A 361 10.99 -14.82 5.50
N GLU A 362 9.85 -15.51 5.61
CA GLU A 362 9.57 -16.43 6.72
C GLU A 362 10.44 -17.69 6.73
N LYS A 363 11.15 -17.97 5.61
CA LYS A 363 12.12 -19.07 5.49
C LYS A 363 13.57 -18.65 5.69
N LEU A 364 13.86 -17.36 5.85
CA LEU A 364 15.18 -16.86 6.27
C LEU A 364 15.42 -17.22 7.73
#